data_AF-A0A367F0Q5-F1
#
_entry.id   AF-A0A367F0Q5-F1
#
_cell.length_a   1.000
_cell.length_b   1.000
_cell.length_c   1.000
_cell.angle_alpha   90.00
_cell.angle_beta   90.00
_cell.angle_gamma   90.00
#
_symmetry.space_group_name_H-M   'P 1'
#
loop_
_entity.id
_entity.type
_entity.pdbx_description
1 polymer ?
#
loop_
_entity_poly.entity_id
_entity_poly.type
_entity_poly.pdbx_seq_one_letter_code
_entity_poly.pdbx_strand_id
1 'polypeptide(L)'
;MPLNPQTRTPTDPEGKRTYGHQILHLTDRLTGAETYEQAAEATEHVLDEADGVLPRLSEFFEAAAEEARSSGVEEGFELACRFEDAAATLTDLSDELHGASDQMRALGPPPEPRWQAQVARYYAAVPQRPGPARRTSAVRVPPAAQVRPEHAPQPRHHR
;
A
#
# COMPACT_ATOMS: atom_id res chain seq x y z
N MET A 1 -10.99 13.04 17.81
CA MET A 1 -10.15 12.97 16.58
C MET A 1 -10.73 13.95 15.57
N PRO A 2 -10.02 15.00 15.13
CA PRO A 2 -10.57 15.89 14.12
C PRO A 2 -10.40 15.24 12.74
N LEU A 3 -11.50 15.06 12.01
CA LEU A 3 -11.50 14.64 10.60
C LEU A 3 -10.83 15.75 9.76
N ASN A 4 -9.76 15.41 9.05
CA ASN A 4 -9.01 16.31 8.16
C ASN A 4 -9.54 16.20 6.72
N PRO A 5 -9.21 17.15 5.83
CA PRO A 5 -10.07 18.20 5.30
C PRO A 5 -11.07 17.71 4.23
N GLN A 6 -12.14 18.50 4.06
CA GLN A 6 -13.25 18.33 3.11
C GLN A 6 -12.88 17.58 1.81
N THR A 7 -13.20 16.28 1.76
CA THR A 7 -13.21 15.50 0.53
C THR A 7 -14.33 16.04 -0.36
N ARG A 8 -13.96 16.80 -1.39
CA ARG A 8 -14.88 17.24 -2.43
C ARG A 8 -14.53 16.47 -3.68
N THR A 9 -15.54 15.95 -4.36
CA THR A 9 -15.37 15.30 -5.67
C THR A 9 -16.01 16.18 -6.74
N PRO A 10 -15.68 16.02 -8.03
CA PRO A 10 -16.37 16.74 -9.10
C PRO A 10 -17.90 16.54 -9.09
N THR A 11 -18.36 15.37 -8.62
CA THR A 11 -19.78 15.00 -8.48
C THR A 11 -20.40 15.38 -7.13
N ASP A 12 -19.59 15.75 -6.14
CA ASP A 12 -20.03 16.30 -4.85
C ASP A 12 -19.10 17.45 -4.43
N PRO A 13 -19.25 18.63 -5.07
CA PRO A 13 -18.37 19.78 -4.83
C PRO A 13 -18.56 20.39 -3.45
N GLU A 14 -19.66 20.07 -2.77
CA GLU A 14 -20.00 20.60 -1.45
C GLU A 14 -19.57 19.65 -0.31
N GLY A 15 -19.13 18.43 -0.63
CA GLY A 15 -18.65 17.47 0.37
C GLY A 15 -19.76 16.83 1.20
N LYS A 16 -21.01 16.82 0.70
CA LYS A 16 -22.20 16.37 1.45
C LYS A 16 -22.35 14.86 1.54
N ARG A 17 -21.65 14.09 0.72
CA ARG A 17 -21.75 12.63 0.60
C ARG A 17 -20.58 11.94 1.28
N THR A 18 -20.39 12.22 2.56
CA THR A 18 -19.25 11.73 3.36
C THR A 18 -19.03 10.22 3.24
N TYR A 19 -20.07 9.40 3.41
CA TYR A 19 -19.95 7.94 3.29
C TYR A 19 -19.62 7.48 1.87
N GLY A 20 -20.13 8.18 0.85
CA GLY A 20 -19.75 7.95 -0.55
C GLY A 20 -18.27 8.25 -0.79
N HIS A 21 -17.70 9.28 -0.14
CA HIS A 21 -16.26 9.57 -0.21
C HIS A 21 -15.41 8.53 0.51
N GLN A 22 -15.89 7.97 1.61
CA GLN A 22 -15.19 6.89 2.30
C GLN A 22 -15.09 5.64 1.42
N ILE A 23 -16.19 5.26 0.75
CA ILE A 23 -16.20 4.14 -0.20
C ILE A 23 -15.31 4.46 -1.42
N LEU A 24 -15.36 5.69 -1.94
CA LEU A 24 -14.47 6.11 -3.03
C LEU A 24 -13.00 6.00 -2.62
N HIS A 25 -12.64 6.46 -1.42
CA HIS A 25 -11.28 6.34 -0.91
C HIS A 25 -10.83 4.87 -0.76
N LEU A 26 -11.72 3.96 -0.34
CA LEU A 26 -11.44 2.52 -0.34
C LEU A 26 -11.19 1.99 -1.74
N THR A 27 -11.98 2.45 -2.73
CA THR A 27 -11.83 2.08 -4.14
C THR A 27 -10.50 2.60 -4.71
N ASP A 28 -10.10 3.81 -4.34
CA ASP A 28 -8.80 4.39 -4.72
C ASP A 28 -7.63 3.62 -4.09
N ARG A 29 -7.73 3.22 -2.81
CA ARG A 29 -6.74 2.34 -2.15
C ARG A 29 -6.60 1.00 -2.88
N LEU A 30 -7.72 0.37 -3.23
CA LEU A 30 -7.73 -0.90 -3.96
C LEU A 30 -7.07 -0.75 -5.34
N THR A 31 -7.42 0.31 -6.07
CA THR A 31 -6.91 0.57 -7.43
C THR A 31 -5.43 0.98 -7.42
N GLY A 32 -4.99 1.66 -6.36
CA GLY A 32 -3.61 2.07 -6.16
C GLY A 32 -2.72 1.03 -5.46
N ALA A 33 -3.25 -0.15 -5.14
CA ALA A 33 -2.49 -1.20 -4.47
C ALA A 33 -1.33 -1.70 -5.33
N GLU A 34 -0.13 -1.76 -4.76
CA GLU A 34 1.07 -2.26 -5.43
C GLU A 34 1.24 -3.77 -5.29
N THR A 35 0.53 -4.38 -4.33
CA THR A 35 0.56 -5.82 -4.05
C THR A 35 -0.84 -6.37 -3.82
N TYR A 36 -1.03 -7.67 -4.03
CA TYR A 36 -2.31 -8.32 -3.72
C TYR A 36 -2.62 -8.33 -2.21
N GLU A 37 -1.61 -8.23 -1.34
CA GLU A 37 -1.82 -8.07 0.10
C GLU A 37 -2.49 -6.71 0.42
N GLN A 38 -2.00 -5.62 -0.18
CA GLN A 38 -2.60 -4.29 -0.02
C GLN A 38 -4.01 -4.23 -0.60
N ALA A 39 -4.23 -4.90 -1.74
CA ALA A 39 -5.55 -5.01 -2.34
C ALA A 39 -6.50 -5.80 -1.42
N ALA A 40 -6.05 -6.92 -0.85
CA ALA A 40 -6.83 -7.72 0.09
C ALA A 40 -7.20 -6.95 1.36
N GLU A 41 -6.28 -6.17 1.93
CA GLU A 41 -6.55 -5.30 3.07
C GLU A 41 -7.63 -4.25 2.74
N ALA A 42 -7.58 -3.66 1.54
CA ALA A 42 -8.61 -2.74 1.09
C ALA A 42 -9.97 -3.43 0.90
N THR A 43 -9.98 -4.66 0.38
CA THR A 43 -11.19 -5.47 0.19
C THR A 43 -11.78 -5.94 1.53
N GLU A 44 -10.98 -6.25 2.53
CA GLU A 44 -11.43 -6.65 3.88
C GLU A 44 -12.30 -5.58 4.54
N HIS A 45 -11.99 -4.29 4.37
CA HIS A 45 -12.86 -3.21 4.87
C HIS A 45 -14.28 -3.23 4.29
N VAL A 46 -14.49 -3.86 3.13
CA VAL A 46 -15.81 -4.00 2.50
C VAL A 46 -16.50 -5.30 2.93
N LEU A 47 -15.73 -6.38 3.05
CA LEU A 47 -16.23 -7.75 3.20
C LEU A 47 -16.18 -8.31 4.63
N ASP A 48 -15.55 -7.62 5.58
CA ASP A 48 -15.52 -8.06 6.97
C ASP A 48 -16.94 -8.32 7.48
N GLU A 49 -17.15 -9.49 8.09
CA GLU A 49 -18.48 -9.99 8.47
C GLU A 49 -19.13 -9.18 9.59
N ALA A 50 -18.33 -8.54 10.44
CA ALA A 50 -18.82 -7.81 11.61
C ALA A 50 -18.91 -6.30 11.35
N ASP A 51 -17.91 -5.74 10.67
CA ASP A 51 -17.68 -4.31 10.56
C ASP A 51 -17.47 -3.83 9.12
N GLY A 52 -17.62 -4.73 8.13
CA GLY A 52 -17.50 -4.41 6.72
C GLY A 52 -18.62 -3.52 6.19
N VAL A 53 -18.38 -2.89 5.05
CA VAL A 53 -19.37 -2.02 4.40
C VAL A 53 -20.64 -2.78 4.02
N LEU A 54 -20.54 -4.02 3.50
CA LEU A 54 -21.72 -4.78 3.06
C LEU A 54 -22.70 -5.11 4.20
N PRO A 55 -22.29 -5.71 5.33
CA PRO A 55 -23.22 -5.97 6.43
C PRO A 55 -23.82 -4.69 6.99
N ARG A 56 -23.05 -3.60 7.09
CA ARG A 56 -23.58 -2.29 7.54
C ARG A 56 -24.60 -1.69 6.58
N LEU A 57 -24.45 -1.91 5.27
CA LEU A 57 -25.45 -1.51 4.28
C LEU A 57 -26.71 -2.37 4.36
N SER A 58 -26.56 -3.68 4.63
CA SER A 58 -27.71 -4.57 4.85
C SER A 58 -28.53 -4.10 6.07
N GLU A 59 -27.87 -3.90 7.22
CA GLU A 59 -28.49 -3.34 8.44
C GLU A 59 -29.18 -1.99 8.19
N PHE A 60 -28.55 -1.12 7.39
CA PHE A 60 -29.13 0.17 7.03
C PHE A 60 -30.44 0.02 6.26
N PHE A 61 -30.51 -0.92 5.31
CA PHE A 61 -31.73 -1.14 4.52
C PHE A 61 -32.82 -1.83 5.34
N GLU A 62 -32.48 -2.72 6.27
CA GLU A 62 -33.45 -3.26 7.24
C GLU A 62 -34.09 -2.14 8.06
N ALA A 63 -33.27 -1.22 8.60
CA ALA A 63 -33.77 -0.06 9.33
C ALA A 63 -34.62 0.87 8.44
N ALA A 64 -34.22 1.06 7.18
CA ALA A 64 -35.01 1.83 6.22
C ALA A 64 -36.37 1.18 5.91
N ALA A 65 -36.43 -0.16 5.87
CA ALA A 65 -37.68 -0.89 5.70
C ALA A 65 -38.62 -0.71 6.90
N GLU A 66 -38.08 -0.73 8.13
CA GLU A 66 -38.86 -0.46 9.34
C GLU A 66 -39.43 0.97 9.37
N GLU A 67 -38.62 1.97 9.00
CA GLU A 67 -39.07 3.36 8.90
C GLU A 67 -40.15 3.52 7.81
N ALA A 68 -39.97 2.89 6.64
CA ALA A 68 -40.94 2.93 5.56
C ALA A 68 -42.29 2.30 5.97
N ARG A 69 -42.28 1.16 6.68
CA ARG A 69 -43.48 0.53 7.25
C ARG A 69 -44.20 1.43 8.24
N SER A 70 -43.46 2.22 9.01
CA SER A 70 -44.00 3.11 10.04
C SER A 70 -44.85 4.24 9.46
N SER A 71 -44.78 4.49 8.15
CA SER A 71 -45.66 5.45 7.46
C SER A 71 -47.14 5.06 7.46
N GLY A 72 -47.46 3.76 7.59
CA GLY A 72 -48.83 3.26 7.63
C GLY A 72 -49.64 3.38 6.34
N VAL A 73 -48.99 3.73 5.22
CA VAL A 73 -49.62 3.77 3.88
C VAL A 73 -49.12 2.63 3.00
N GLU A 74 -49.93 2.22 2.03
CA GLU A 74 -49.63 1.08 1.14
C GLU A 74 -48.30 1.27 0.41
N GLU A 75 -48.03 2.49 -0.09
CA GLU A 75 -46.78 2.82 -0.78
C GLU A 75 -45.55 2.68 0.14
N GLY A 76 -45.73 2.90 1.45
CA GLY A 76 -44.70 2.69 2.44
C GLY A 76 -44.41 1.21 2.69
N PHE A 77 -45.44 0.37 2.63
CA PHE A 77 -45.28 -1.08 2.70
C PHE A 77 -44.56 -1.62 1.44
N GLU A 78 -44.95 -1.17 0.24
CA GLU A 78 -44.25 -1.54 -0.99
C GLU A 78 -42.77 -1.11 -0.96
N LEU A 79 -42.50 0.12 -0.48
CA LEU A 79 -41.14 0.61 -0.33
C LEU A 79 -40.34 -0.22 0.69
N ALA A 80 -40.96 -0.63 1.80
CA ALA A 80 -40.31 -1.48 2.78
C ALA A 80 -39.89 -2.82 2.19
N CYS A 81 -40.76 -3.48 1.42
CA CYS A 81 -40.42 -4.73 0.74
C CYS A 81 -39.18 -4.56 -0.16
N ARG A 82 -39.07 -3.45 -0.90
CA ARG A 82 -37.89 -3.18 -1.73
C ARG A 82 -36.60 -3.02 -0.92
N PHE A 83 -36.68 -2.41 0.26
CA PHE A 83 -35.53 -2.30 1.16
C PHE A 83 -35.15 -3.64 1.79
N GLU A 84 -36.13 -4.49 2.15
CA GLU A 84 -35.86 -5.86 2.61
C GLU A 84 -35.19 -6.71 1.54
N ASP A 85 -35.69 -6.65 0.30
CA ASP A 85 -35.08 -7.34 -0.84
C ASP A 85 -33.62 -6.87 -1.05
N ALA A 86 -33.35 -5.58 -0.89
CA ALA A 86 -32.01 -5.02 -0.99
C ALA A 86 -31.09 -5.50 0.13
N ALA A 87 -31.56 -5.54 1.38
CA ALA A 87 -30.83 -6.08 2.52
C ALA A 87 -30.50 -7.57 2.30
N ALA A 88 -31.49 -8.38 1.93
CA ALA A 88 -31.30 -9.79 1.62
C ALA A 88 -30.25 -10.01 0.51
N THR A 89 -30.33 -9.22 -0.57
CA THR A 89 -29.35 -9.28 -1.68
C THR A 89 -27.93 -8.97 -1.20
N LEU A 90 -27.75 -8.01 -0.29
CA LEU A 90 -26.44 -7.64 0.25
C LEU A 90 -25.90 -8.71 1.20
N THR A 91 -26.76 -9.34 1.98
CA THR A 91 -26.39 -10.48 2.84
C THR A 91 -25.94 -11.66 1.98
N ASP A 92 -26.72 -12.03 0.95
CA ASP A 92 -26.35 -13.10 0.01
C ASP A 92 -25.02 -12.79 -0.70
N LEU A 93 -24.79 -11.54 -1.10
CA LEU A 93 -23.54 -11.10 -1.71
C LEU A 93 -22.36 -11.18 -0.72
N SER A 94 -22.59 -10.86 0.55
CA SER A 94 -21.55 -10.95 1.59
C SER A 94 -21.14 -12.40 1.80
N ASP A 95 -22.10 -13.32 1.82
CA ASP A 95 -21.86 -14.75 1.91
C ASP A 95 -21.12 -15.28 0.67
N GLU A 96 -21.52 -14.86 -0.54
CA GLU A 96 -20.85 -15.25 -1.79
C GLU A 96 -19.39 -14.80 -1.83
N LEU A 97 -19.12 -13.58 -1.34
CA LEU A 97 -17.78 -12.99 -1.34
C LEU A 97 -16.98 -13.34 -0.08
N HIS A 98 -17.51 -14.18 0.81
CA HIS A 98 -16.81 -14.59 2.01
C HIS A 98 -15.46 -15.24 1.67
N GLY A 99 -14.39 -14.77 2.31
CA GLY A 99 -13.03 -15.23 2.06
C GLY A 99 -12.39 -14.73 0.75
N ALA A 100 -13.04 -13.87 -0.03
CA ALA A 100 -12.46 -13.32 -1.26
C ALA A 100 -11.17 -12.51 -0.98
N SER A 101 -11.09 -11.81 0.15
CA SER A 101 -9.86 -11.14 0.59
C SER A 101 -8.71 -12.13 0.80
N ASP A 102 -8.97 -13.29 1.41
CA ASP A 102 -7.95 -14.33 1.60
C ASP A 102 -7.53 -14.97 0.28
N GLN A 103 -8.48 -15.19 -0.64
CA GLN A 103 -8.17 -15.62 -1.99
C GLN A 103 -7.28 -14.61 -2.72
N MET A 104 -7.52 -13.32 -2.50
CA MET A 104 -6.70 -12.25 -3.06
C MET A 104 -5.27 -12.29 -2.49
N ARG A 105 -5.09 -12.49 -1.18
CA ARG A 105 -3.75 -12.71 -0.57
C ARG A 105 -3.04 -13.92 -1.18
N ALA A 106 -3.79 -14.99 -1.46
CA ALA A 106 -3.26 -16.22 -2.03
C ALA A 106 -2.75 -16.07 -3.49
N LEU A 107 -3.02 -14.96 -4.18
CA LEU A 107 -2.48 -14.67 -5.51
C LEU A 107 -0.95 -14.47 -5.50
N GLY A 108 -0.34 -14.25 -4.34
CA GLY A 108 1.11 -14.19 -4.16
C GLY A 108 1.73 -12.84 -4.57
N PRO A 109 3.04 -12.77 -4.85
CA PRO A 109 3.65 -11.53 -5.31
C PRO A 109 3.20 -11.19 -6.74
N PRO A 110 2.90 -9.92 -7.04
CA PRO A 110 2.60 -9.50 -8.40
C PRO A 110 3.78 -9.81 -9.33
N PRO A 111 3.53 -10.17 -10.60
CA PRO A 111 4.59 -10.50 -11.54
C PRO A 111 5.54 -9.31 -11.73
N GLU A 112 6.86 -9.56 -11.68
CA GLU A 112 7.85 -8.49 -11.86
C GLU A 112 7.59 -7.73 -13.17
N PRO A 113 7.63 -6.38 -13.15
CA PRO A 113 7.53 -5.60 -14.37
C PRO A 113 8.59 -6.08 -15.35
N ARG A 114 8.16 -6.62 -16.50
CA ARG A 114 9.04 -7.24 -17.51
C ARG A 114 10.23 -6.38 -17.92
N TRP A 115 10.11 -5.06 -17.79
CA TRP A 115 11.20 -4.10 -18.03
C TRP A 115 12.30 -4.14 -16.97
N GLN A 116 11.97 -4.31 -15.68
CA GLN A 116 12.96 -4.44 -14.60
C GLN A 116 13.76 -5.73 -14.76
N ALA A 117 13.10 -6.84 -15.09
CA ALA A 117 13.74 -8.10 -15.42
C ALA A 117 14.64 -7.99 -16.68
N GLN A 118 14.22 -7.22 -17.69
CA GLN A 118 15.05 -6.94 -18.87
C GLN A 118 16.28 -6.09 -18.55
N VAL A 119 16.13 -5.05 -17.73
CA VAL A 119 17.24 -4.17 -17.29
C VAL A 119 18.22 -4.94 -16.41
N ALA A 120 17.73 -5.74 -15.46
CA ALA A 120 18.57 -6.60 -14.63
C ALA A 120 19.36 -7.60 -15.49
N ARG A 121 18.74 -8.23 -16.49
CA ARG A 121 19.43 -9.10 -17.46
C ARG A 121 20.46 -8.34 -18.30
N TYR A 122 20.12 -7.12 -18.74
CA TYR A 122 21.04 -6.28 -19.51
C TYR A 122 22.30 -5.94 -18.70
N TYR A 123 22.15 -5.46 -17.46
CA TYR A 123 23.28 -5.15 -16.59
C TYR A 123 24.06 -6.38 -16.13
N ALA A 124 23.39 -7.52 -15.92
CA ALA A 124 24.05 -8.79 -15.62
C ALA A 124 24.86 -9.34 -16.81
N ALA A 125 24.48 -9.00 -18.04
CA ALA A 125 25.19 -9.37 -19.26
C ALA A 125 26.33 -8.40 -19.64
N VAL A 126 26.53 -7.31 -18.89
CA VAL A 126 27.64 -6.39 -19.14
C VAL A 126 28.96 -7.07 -18.72
N PRO A 127 29.95 -7.20 -19.62
CA PRO A 127 31.26 -7.72 -19.25
C PRO A 127 31.90 -6.80 -18.21
N GLN A 128 32.24 -7.35 -17.04
CA GLN A 128 33.04 -6.65 -16.04
C GLN A 128 34.37 -6.27 -16.70
N ARG A 129 34.56 -4.98 -17.00
CA ARG A 129 35.86 -4.49 -17.48
C ARG A 129 36.89 -4.76 -16.39
N PRO A 130 38.06 -5.35 -16.71
CA PRO A 130 39.13 -5.49 -15.73
C PRO A 130 39.49 -4.09 -15.22
N GLY A 131 39.32 -3.87 -13.92
CA GLY A 131 39.80 -2.65 -13.27
C GLY A 131 41.30 -2.48 -13.53
N PRO A 132 41.81 -1.24 -13.65
CA PRO A 132 43.23 -1.03 -13.88
C PRO A 132 44.03 -1.66 -12.73
N ALA A 133 44.93 -2.57 -13.08
CA ALA A 133 45.82 -3.23 -12.14
C ALA A 133 46.50 -2.19 -11.25
N ARG A 134 46.21 -2.24 -9.94
CA ARG A 134 46.93 -1.52 -8.90
C ARG A 134 48.38 -1.99 -8.96
N ARG A 135 49.24 -1.19 -9.61
CA ARG A 135 50.69 -1.44 -9.65
C ARG A 135 51.21 -1.45 -8.22
N THR A 136 51.55 -2.64 -7.73
CA THR A 136 52.37 -2.81 -6.53
C THR A 136 53.78 -2.36 -6.87
N SER A 137 54.11 -1.11 -6.55
CA SER A 137 55.49 -0.65 -6.54
C SER A 137 56.19 -1.36 -5.38
N ALA A 138 56.80 -2.51 -5.69
CA ALA A 138 57.66 -3.25 -4.79
C ALA A 138 58.84 -2.37 -4.37
N VAL A 139 59.03 -2.31 -3.06
CA VAL A 139 60.13 -1.69 -2.32
C VAL A 139 61.48 -2.07 -2.95
N ARG A 140 62.25 -1.07 -3.40
CA ARG A 140 63.68 -1.21 -3.67
C ARG A 140 64.44 -0.82 -2.41
N VAL A 141 64.95 -1.84 -1.71
CA VAL A 141 65.90 -1.70 -0.59
C VAL A 141 67.24 -1.22 -1.15
N PRO A 142 67.82 -0.11 -0.66
CA PRO A 142 69.21 0.25 -0.95
C PRO A 142 70.18 -0.49 0.00
N PRO A 143 71.39 -0.86 -0.45
CA PRO A 143 72.38 -1.55 0.39
C PRO A 143 73.02 -0.59 1.40
N ALA A 144 73.19 -1.08 2.63
CA ALA A 144 74.00 -0.51 3.72
C ALA A 144 75.50 -0.61 3.37
N ALA A 145 76.47 0.16 3.88
CA ALA A 145 76.58 1.22 4.88
C ALA A 145 77.91 1.95 4.62
N GLN A 146 78.07 3.21 5.06
CA GLN A 146 79.31 3.72 5.66
C GLN A 146 78.99 4.78 6.75
N VAL A 147 79.96 4.98 7.64
CA VAL A 147 79.85 5.32 9.08
C VAL A 147 79.83 6.86 9.35
N ARG A 148 78.96 7.27 10.30
CA ARG A 148 79.04 8.28 11.43
C ARG A 148 80.22 9.31 11.48
N PRO A 149 80.17 10.45 12.25
CA PRO A 149 79.31 10.73 13.40
C PRO A 149 78.80 12.18 13.67
N GLU A 150 77.90 12.27 14.66
CA GLU A 150 77.69 13.34 15.68
C GLU A 150 77.42 14.80 15.29
N HIS A 151 76.22 15.28 15.67
CA HIS A 151 76.04 16.20 16.81
C HIS A 151 74.55 16.34 17.19
N ALA A 152 74.24 16.24 18.48
CA ALA A 152 72.96 16.59 19.12
C ALA A 152 73.04 18.04 19.69
N PRO A 153 72.06 18.62 20.44
CA PRO A 153 70.60 18.39 20.59
C PRO A 153 69.72 19.71 20.59
N GLN A 154 68.42 19.62 20.24
CA GLN A 154 67.20 20.38 20.75
C GLN A 154 67.20 21.95 20.85
N PRO A 155 66.10 22.67 21.23
CA PRO A 155 64.69 22.33 21.49
C PRO A 155 63.63 23.26 20.79
N ARG A 156 62.35 22.95 21.06
CA ARG A 156 61.10 23.67 20.72
C ARG A 156 61.06 25.12 21.22
N HIS A 157 60.24 25.99 20.61
CA HIS A 157 59.32 26.87 21.37
C HIS A 157 58.12 27.34 20.53
N HIS A 158 57.00 27.45 21.24
CA HIS A 158 55.71 28.05 20.88
C HIS A 158 55.83 29.53 20.47
N ARG A 159 54.99 29.98 19.53
CA ARG A 159 53.82 30.84 19.77
C ARG A 159 53.12 31.20 18.46
#